data_AF-A0A5D2WPY5-F1
#
_entry.id   AF-A0A5D2WPY5-F1
#
_cell.length_a   1.000
_cell.length_b   1.000
_cell.length_c   1.000
_cell.angle_alpha   90.00
_cell.angle_beta   90.00
_cell.angle_gamma   90.00
#
_symmetry.space_group_name_H-M   'P 1'
#
loop_
_entity.id
_entity.type
_entity.pdbx_description
1 polymer ?
#
loop_
_entity_poly.entity_id
_entity_poly.type
_entity_poly.pdbx_seq_one_letter_code
_entity_poly.pdbx_strand_id
1 'polypeptide(L)'
;MKIAVEGCIHGDLDKVYDTIKYIENTRNIKIDLLLCYGDFQAVRNGKDMDSLNVAPKYREMKSFWIYYSGQEVAPVPTIFIGGNNEASNYLWELYYVGWAAPNIYFLGYAVVVKFGNIRINGLSGIYNARNYCLGHHERPPYNDNTIRSVYHVREYNVHKLMHLEKLIDIFLSHDWPLSITDYGNWQQLVCCKKTFRR
;
A
#
# COMPACT_ATOMS: atom_id res chain seq x y z
N MET A 1 -16.42 3.69 15.67
CA MET A 1 -15.19 3.56 14.86
C MET A 1 -15.58 3.56 13.40
N LYS A 2 -15.09 4.52 12.62
CA LYS A 2 -15.32 4.69 11.18
C LYS A 2 -13.96 4.66 10.49
N ILE A 3 -13.80 3.71 9.57
CA ILE A 3 -12.54 3.48 8.84
C ILE A 3 -12.76 3.89 7.39
N ALA A 4 -11.95 4.81 6.89
CA ALA A 4 -11.86 5.09 5.46
C ALA A 4 -10.93 4.08 4.80
N VAL A 5 -11.26 3.66 3.59
CA VAL A 5 -10.43 2.75 2.79
C VAL A 5 -10.20 3.40 1.43
N GLU A 6 -8.93 3.52 1.05
CA GLU A 6 -8.48 4.12 -0.19
C GLU A 6 -7.62 3.12 -0.97
N GLY A 7 -7.76 3.12 -2.30
CA GLY A 7 -6.99 2.25 -3.18
C GLY A 7 -5.63 2.81 -3.50
N CYS A 8 -5.27 2.77 -4.79
CA CYS A 8 -4.01 3.33 -5.27
C CYS A 8 -4.05 4.86 -5.18
N ILE A 9 -3.17 5.44 -4.37
CA ILE A 9 -3.10 6.90 -4.16
C ILE A 9 -2.15 7.58 -5.16
N HIS A 10 -1.12 6.86 -5.60
CA HIS A 10 -0.07 7.36 -6.48
C HIS A 10 0.50 8.72 -6.02
N GLY A 11 0.68 8.87 -4.70
CA GLY A 11 1.28 10.04 -4.06
C GLY A 11 0.36 11.27 -3.87
N ASP A 12 -0.90 11.23 -4.30
CA ASP A 12 -1.87 12.33 -4.13
C ASP A 12 -2.51 12.37 -2.71
N LEU A 13 -1.69 12.24 -1.64
CA LEU A 13 -2.16 12.22 -0.24
C LEU A 13 -2.98 13.44 0.15
N ASP A 14 -2.58 14.64 -0.28
CA ASP A 14 -3.29 15.89 0.04
C ASP A 14 -4.76 15.82 -0.38
N LYS A 15 -5.03 15.30 -1.59
CA LYS A 15 -6.40 15.16 -2.10
C LYS A 15 -7.21 14.16 -1.28
N VAL A 16 -6.60 13.06 -0.85
CA VAL A 16 -7.24 12.06 0.00
C VAL A 16 -7.61 12.67 1.35
N TYR A 17 -6.69 13.38 1.98
CA TYR A 17 -6.93 14.03 3.26
C TYR A 17 -7.94 15.18 3.19
N ASP A 18 -7.92 15.98 2.12
CA ASP A 18 -8.92 17.02 1.87
C ASP A 18 -10.31 16.41 1.66
N THR A 19 -10.39 15.27 0.96
CA THR A 19 -11.63 14.52 0.78
C THR A 19 -12.17 13.98 2.12
N ILE A 20 -11.28 13.46 2.97
CA ILE A 20 -11.63 13.01 4.32
C ILE A 20 -12.19 14.17 5.14
N LYS A 21 -11.50 15.33 5.19
CA LYS A 21 -11.97 16.53 5.89
C LYS A 21 -13.34 16.98 5.36
N TYR A 22 -13.52 16.99 4.04
CA TYR A 22 -14.79 17.34 3.41
C TYR A 22 -15.93 16.42 3.84
N ILE A 23 -15.69 15.10 3.86
CA ILE A 23 -16.68 14.10 4.30
C ILE A 23 -17.00 14.25 5.79
N GLU A 24 -15.99 14.43 6.64
CA GLU A 24 -16.15 14.64 8.09
C GLU A 24 -17.06 15.85 8.34
N ASN A 25 -16.77 16.98 7.69
CA ASN A 25 -17.52 18.23 7.82
C ASN A 25 -18.96 18.10 7.29
N THR A 26 -19.13 17.54 6.09
CA THR A 26 -20.44 17.49 5.42
C THR A 26 -21.40 16.52 6.10
N ARG A 27 -20.88 15.40 6.63
CA ARG A 27 -21.70 14.37 7.27
C ARG A 27 -21.73 14.48 8.79
N ASN A 28 -21.00 15.43 9.37
CA ASN A 28 -20.79 15.56 10.81
C ASN A 28 -20.35 14.22 11.44
N ILE A 29 -19.32 13.62 10.85
CA ILE A 29 -18.74 12.35 11.31
C ILE A 29 -17.25 12.53 11.57
N LYS A 30 -16.68 11.66 12.42
CA LYS A 30 -15.23 11.50 12.57
C LYS A 30 -14.78 10.20 11.91
N ILE A 31 -13.72 10.26 11.12
CA ILE A 31 -12.99 9.12 10.59
C ILE A 31 -11.82 8.86 11.55
N ASP A 32 -11.75 7.64 12.05
CA ASP A 32 -10.79 7.24 13.09
C ASP A 32 -9.48 6.69 12.51
N LEU A 33 -9.55 6.15 11.28
CA LEU A 33 -8.44 5.48 10.60
C LEU A 33 -8.63 5.55 9.08
N LEU A 34 -7.54 5.76 8.35
CA LEU A 34 -7.43 5.55 6.91
C LEU A 34 -6.59 4.31 6.62
N LEU A 35 -7.11 3.41 5.78
CA LEU A 35 -6.40 2.25 5.25
C LEU A 35 -6.12 2.42 3.76
N CYS A 36 -4.85 2.36 3.36
CA CYS A 36 -4.45 2.44 1.97
C CYS A 36 -3.84 1.10 1.52
N TYR A 37 -4.41 0.47 0.50
CA TYR A 37 -3.99 -0.89 0.10
C TYR A 37 -2.98 -0.91 -1.06
N GLY A 38 -2.06 0.05 -1.09
CA GLY A 38 -0.88 0.05 -1.97
C GLY A 38 -0.82 1.22 -2.94
N ASP A 39 0.28 1.27 -3.68
CA ASP A 39 0.69 2.41 -4.51
C ASP A 39 0.55 3.74 -3.75
N PHE A 40 1.06 3.75 -2.52
CA PHE A 40 1.04 4.91 -1.64
C PHE A 40 2.05 5.97 -2.10
N GLN A 41 3.19 5.52 -2.65
CA GLN A 41 4.27 6.34 -3.18
C GLN A 41 4.96 7.19 -2.11
N ALA A 42 5.50 6.52 -1.07
CA ALA A 42 6.18 7.14 0.08
C ALA A 42 7.57 7.76 -0.25
N VAL A 43 7.64 8.68 -1.20
CA VAL A 43 8.90 9.32 -1.65
C VAL A 43 9.29 10.46 -0.71
N ARG A 44 10.44 10.33 -0.03
CA ARG A 44 10.92 11.36 0.93
C ARG A 44 11.63 12.51 0.23
N ASN A 45 12.36 12.22 -0.83
CA ASN A 45 13.21 13.16 -1.54
C ASN A 45 13.51 12.68 -2.98
N GLY A 46 14.22 13.51 -3.75
CA GLY A 46 14.55 13.20 -5.14
C GLY A 46 15.34 11.90 -5.37
N LYS A 47 16.11 11.39 -4.41
CA LYS A 47 16.83 10.11 -4.57
C LYS A 47 15.92 8.89 -4.47
N ASP A 48 14.84 8.98 -3.69
CA ASP A 48 13.86 7.89 -3.61
C ASP A 48 13.14 7.68 -4.96
N MET A 49 13.14 8.70 -5.84
CA MET A 49 12.59 8.59 -7.21
C MET A 49 13.31 7.54 -8.07
N ASP A 50 14.59 7.27 -7.79
CA ASP A 50 15.36 6.22 -8.48
C ASP A 50 14.89 4.82 -8.06
N SER A 51 14.17 4.74 -6.95
CA SER A 51 13.58 3.51 -6.41
C SER A 51 12.09 3.36 -6.71
N LEU A 52 11.56 4.16 -7.65
CA LEU A 52 10.22 3.97 -8.21
C LEU A 52 10.26 3.21 -9.54
N ASN A 53 9.49 2.13 -9.64
CA ASN A 53 9.25 1.44 -10.90
C ASN A 53 8.16 2.16 -11.76
N VAL A 54 8.40 3.42 -12.06
CA VAL A 54 7.55 4.25 -12.94
C VAL A 54 8.42 4.75 -14.09
N ALA A 55 7.88 4.82 -15.31
CA ALA A 55 8.62 5.35 -16.44
C ALA A 55 9.07 6.81 -16.16
N PRO A 56 10.32 7.20 -16.50
CA PRO A 56 10.88 8.49 -16.09
C PRO A 56 10.01 9.72 -16.39
N LYS A 57 9.32 9.74 -17.53
CA LYS A 57 8.42 10.84 -17.93
C LYS A 57 7.16 11.01 -17.06
N TYR A 58 6.81 10.01 -16.24
CA TYR A 58 5.65 10.05 -15.34
C TYR A 58 6.05 10.09 -13.87
N ARG A 59 7.34 10.21 -13.57
CA ARG A 59 7.86 10.25 -12.20
C ARG A 59 7.62 11.64 -11.61
N GLU A 60 6.83 11.69 -10.55
CA GLU A 60 6.59 12.89 -9.76
C GLU A 60 6.70 12.55 -8.27
N MET A 61 7.32 13.43 -7.48
CA MET A 61 7.50 13.25 -6.03
C MET A 61 6.19 13.42 -5.24
N LYS A 62 5.21 14.11 -5.83
CA LYS A 62 3.86 14.34 -5.28
C LYS A 62 3.90 14.96 -3.88
N SER A 63 3.12 14.45 -2.91
CA SER A 63 2.86 15.12 -1.63
C SER A 63 3.44 14.43 -0.39
N PHE A 64 3.85 13.15 -0.44
CA PHE A 64 4.29 12.43 0.77
C PHE A 64 5.47 13.12 1.50
N TRP A 65 6.41 13.68 0.75
CA TRP A 65 7.58 14.36 1.31
C TRP A 65 7.23 15.54 2.24
N ILE A 66 6.07 16.19 2.03
CA ILE A 66 5.58 17.29 2.87
C ILE A 66 5.34 16.74 4.29
N TYR A 67 4.63 15.61 4.38
CA TYR A 67 4.37 14.91 5.64
C TYR A 67 5.64 14.33 6.26
N TYR A 68 6.52 13.74 5.44
CA TYR A 68 7.80 13.21 5.92
C TYR A 68 8.68 14.31 6.53
N SER A 69 8.72 15.49 5.92
CA SER A 69 9.50 16.63 6.39
C SER A 69 8.94 17.31 7.65
N GLY A 70 7.70 16.97 8.03
CA GLY A 70 6.99 17.58 9.16
C GLY A 70 6.40 18.96 8.87
N GLN A 71 6.37 19.39 7.60
CA GLN A 71 5.65 20.61 7.20
C GLN A 71 4.14 20.47 7.44
N GLU A 72 3.61 19.27 7.26
CA GLU A 72 2.24 18.91 7.56
C GLU A 72 2.19 17.60 8.36
N VAL A 73 1.09 17.37 9.05
CA VAL A 73 0.81 16.12 9.77
C VAL A 73 -0.46 15.52 9.20
N ALA A 74 -0.46 14.21 8.96
CA ALA A 74 -1.66 13.53 8.46
C ALA A 74 -2.83 13.75 9.45
N PRO A 75 -3.99 14.23 8.99
CA PRO A 75 -5.10 14.63 9.87
C PRO A 75 -5.84 13.45 10.49
N VAL A 76 -5.59 12.23 10.00
CA VAL A 76 -6.15 10.98 10.50
C VAL A 76 -5.03 9.93 10.55
N PRO A 77 -4.99 9.06 11.58
CA PRO A 77 -4.10 7.91 11.57
C PRO A 77 -4.24 7.15 10.26
N THR A 78 -3.11 6.91 9.59
CA THR A 78 -3.09 6.28 8.27
C THR A 78 -2.23 5.04 8.32
N ILE A 79 -2.78 3.88 7.98
CA ILE A 79 -2.03 2.63 7.81
C ILE A 79 -2.03 2.29 6.33
N PHE A 80 -0.87 1.94 5.77
CA PHE A 80 -0.77 1.52 4.39
C PHE A 80 0.10 0.27 4.20
N ILE A 81 -0.18 -0.48 3.13
CA ILE A 81 0.71 -1.51 2.58
C ILE A 81 1.35 -1.00 1.29
N GLY A 82 2.39 -1.68 0.80
CA GLY A 82 3.06 -1.34 -0.45
C GLY A 82 2.37 -1.94 -1.67
N GLY A 83 2.35 -1.21 -2.78
CA GLY A 83 2.01 -1.72 -4.12
C GLY A 83 3.26 -1.96 -4.98
N ASN A 84 3.17 -1.62 -6.26
CA ASN A 84 4.28 -1.73 -7.22
C ASN A 84 4.88 -0.37 -7.64
N ASN A 85 4.23 0.75 -7.30
CA ASN A 85 4.71 2.11 -7.55
C ASN A 85 5.14 2.78 -6.24
N GLU A 86 6.19 2.22 -5.62
CA GLU A 86 6.63 2.63 -4.27
C GLU A 86 8.08 3.07 -4.25
N ALA A 87 8.42 3.95 -3.31
CA ALA A 87 9.81 4.21 -2.91
C ALA A 87 10.36 2.96 -2.21
N SER A 88 10.75 1.97 -3.03
CA SER A 88 11.00 0.60 -2.55
C SER A 88 12.19 0.51 -1.60
N ASN A 89 13.17 1.39 -1.76
CA ASN A 89 14.28 1.55 -0.83
C ASN A 89 13.79 1.95 0.57
N TYR A 90 12.87 2.91 0.66
CA TYR A 90 12.38 3.38 1.94
C TYR A 90 11.48 2.35 2.62
N LEU A 91 10.56 1.74 1.88
CA LEU A 91 9.71 0.67 2.44
C LEU A 91 10.54 -0.53 2.90
N TRP A 92 11.70 -0.78 2.29
CA TRP A 92 12.62 -1.82 2.72
C TRP A 92 13.26 -1.52 4.09
N GLU A 93 13.54 -0.25 4.41
CA GLU A 93 13.99 0.16 5.76
C GLU A 93 12.94 -0.16 6.84
N LEU A 94 11.66 -0.18 6.46
CA LEU A 94 10.51 -0.42 7.33
C LEU A 94 9.89 -1.82 7.14
N TYR A 95 10.69 -2.80 6.71
CA TYR A 95 10.23 -4.12 6.25
C TYR A 95 9.23 -4.82 7.18
N TYR A 96 9.49 -4.81 8.49
CA TYR A 96 8.63 -5.46 9.47
C TYR A 96 7.40 -4.60 9.79
N VAL A 97 7.62 -3.34 10.16
CA VAL A 97 6.61 -2.30 10.40
C VAL A 97 7.35 -0.98 10.55
N GLY A 98 6.65 0.15 10.44
CA GLY A 98 7.19 1.39 11.00
C GLY A 98 6.42 2.66 10.67
N TRP A 99 6.68 3.70 11.45
CA TRP A 99 6.19 5.04 11.14
C TRP A 99 6.93 5.58 9.93
N ALA A 100 6.20 5.77 8.83
CA ALA A 100 6.73 6.36 7.61
C ALA A 100 6.78 7.89 7.70
N ALA A 101 5.87 8.49 8.46
CA ALA A 101 5.84 9.90 8.81
C ALA A 101 4.99 10.06 10.08
N PRO A 102 4.95 11.24 10.72
CA PRO A 102 4.01 11.50 11.81
C PRO A 102 2.58 11.15 11.41
N ASN A 103 1.96 10.25 12.19
CA ASN A 103 0.59 9.75 11.98
C ASN A 103 0.37 8.91 10.70
N ILE A 104 1.45 8.50 10.00
CA ILE A 104 1.43 7.60 8.84
C ILE A 104 2.28 6.36 9.14
N TYR A 105 1.67 5.19 9.09
CA TYR A 105 2.25 3.92 9.49
C TYR A 105 2.29 2.93 8.33
N PHE A 106 3.48 2.49 7.96
CA PHE A 106 3.66 1.39 7.04
C PHE A 106 3.47 0.07 7.78
N LEU A 107 2.54 -0.75 7.30
CA LEU A 107 2.20 -2.03 7.91
C LEU A 107 3.33 -3.07 7.78
N GLY A 108 4.27 -2.87 6.85
CA GLY A 108 5.30 -3.85 6.54
C GLY A 108 4.89 -4.81 5.42
N TYR A 109 5.76 -5.80 5.16
CA TYR A 109 5.57 -6.70 4.02
C TYR A 109 4.54 -7.81 4.27
N ALA A 110 4.47 -8.34 5.49
CA ALA A 110 3.54 -9.39 5.89
C ALA A 110 3.41 -9.44 7.41
N VAL A 111 2.58 -8.57 7.97
CA VAL A 111 2.42 -8.39 9.42
C VAL A 111 0.98 -8.09 9.81
N VAL A 112 0.65 -8.41 11.06
CA VAL A 112 -0.61 -8.06 11.72
C VAL A 112 -0.35 -6.97 12.75
N VAL A 113 -1.15 -5.91 12.72
CA VAL A 113 -1.19 -4.89 13.76
C VAL A 113 -2.58 -4.81 14.38
N LYS A 114 -2.67 -4.18 15.55
CA LYS A 114 -3.93 -3.92 16.23
C LYS A 114 -4.18 -2.42 16.28
N PHE A 115 -5.34 -1.99 15.77
CA PHE A 115 -5.83 -0.62 15.94
C PHE A 115 -7.07 -0.68 16.84
N GLY A 116 -6.93 -0.21 18.08
CA GLY A 116 -7.95 -0.39 19.12
C GLY A 116 -8.22 -1.87 19.37
N ASN A 117 -9.41 -2.34 18.96
CA ASN A 117 -9.82 -3.74 19.07
C ASN A 117 -9.81 -4.51 17.74
N ILE A 118 -9.49 -3.86 16.63
CA ILE A 118 -9.47 -4.48 15.29
C ILE A 118 -8.06 -4.96 14.97
N ARG A 119 -7.97 -6.17 14.43
CA ARG A 119 -6.75 -6.78 13.91
C ARG A 119 -6.69 -6.64 12.41
N ILE A 120 -5.65 -5.96 11.95
CA ILE A 120 -5.45 -5.61 10.55
C ILE A 120 -4.20 -6.35 10.09
N ASN A 121 -4.38 -7.22 9.11
CA ASN A 121 -3.31 -7.93 8.42
C ASN A 121 -3.09 -7.29 7.05
N GLY A 122 -1.88 -7.39 6.52
CA GLY A 122 -1.67 -7.07 5.12
C GLY A 122 -0.45 -7.72 4.52
N LEU A 123 -0.52 -7.87 3.21
CA LEU A 123 0.50 -8.43 2.34
C LEU A 123 0.86 -7.38 1.30
N SER A 124 2.03 -6.77 1.46
CA SER A 124 2.52 -5.76 0.52
C SER A 124 3.04 -6.40 -0.76
N GLY A 125 2.84 -5.71 -1.88
CA GLY A 125 3.39 -6.06 -3.17
C GLY A 125 2.40 -6.73 -4.13
N ILE A 126 2.93 -7.11 -5.30
CA ILE A 126 2.19 -7.83 -6.35
C ILE A 126 2.76 -9.22 -6.59
N TYR A 127 1.93 -10.14 -7.08
CA TYR A 127 2.38 -11.50 -7.35
C TYR A 127 3.21 -11.59 -8.63
N ASN A 128 4.32 -12.34 -8.57
CA ASN A 128 5.04 -12.77 -9.76
C ASN A 128 5.66 -14.16 -9.55
N ALA A 129 5.23 -15.12 -10.38
CA ALA A 129 5.64 -16.51 -10.27
C ALA A 129 7.16 -16.73 -10.31
N ARG A 130 7.90 -15.89 -11.05
CA ARG A 130 9.37 -16.04 -11.19
C ARG A 130 10.11 -15.75 -9.88
N ASN A 131 9.55 -14.91 -9.03
CA ASN A 131 10.21 -14.44 -7.81
C ASN A 131 9.57 -15.00 -6.55
N TYR A 132 8.39 -15.62 -6.65
CA TYR A 132 7.58 -16.04 -5.50
C TYR A 132 8.35 -16.96 -4.53
N CYS A 133 9.01 -18.00 -5.05
CA CYS A 133 9.79 -18.96 -4.25
C CYS A 133 11.21 -18.48 -3.93
N LEU A 134 11.57 -17.22 -4.24
CA LEU A 134 12.89 -16.67 -3.96
C LEU A 134 12.91 -15.89 -2.64
N GLY A 135 14.10 -15.74 -2.05
CA GLY A 135 14.33 -14.72 -1.03
C GLY A 135 14.40 -13.31 -1.63
N HIS A 136 14.25 -12.29 -0.78
CA HIS A 136 14.64 -10.93 -1.15
C HIS A 136 16.16 -10.78 -1.10
N HIS A 137 16.73 -10.38 -2.24
CA HIS A 137 18.17 -10.18 -2.44
C HIS A 137 18.46 -8.79 -3.03
N GLU A 138 17.40 -8.04 -3.37
CA GLU A 138 17.48 -6.74 -4.01
C GLU A 138 18.08 -5.69 -3.08
N ARG A 139 18.96 -4.85 -3.63
CA ARG A 139 19.58 -3.73 -2.92
C ARG A 139 19.71 -2.52 -3.85
N PRO A 140 19.56 -1.28 -3.35
CA PRO A 140 19.92 -0.09 -4.10
C PRO A 140 21.43 -0.05 -4.43
N PRO A 141 21.85 0.54 -5.56
CA PRO A 141 21.00 1.05 -6.64
C PRO A 141 20.32 -0.11 -7.38
N TYR A 142 19.02 0.04 -7.63
CA TYR A 142 18.26 -0.98 -8.36
C TYR A 142 18.54 -0.89 -9.86
N ASN A 143 18.56 -2.04 -10.52
CA ASN A 143 18.50 -2.12 -11.97
C ASN A 143 17.06 -2.45 -12.40
N ASP A 144 16.83 -2.52 -13.71
CA ASP A 144 15.51 -2.81 -14.28
C ASP A 144 14.85 -4.10 -13.76
N ASN A 145 15.63 -5.10 -13.36
CA ASN A 145 15.10 -6.34 -12.81
C ASN A 145 14.84 -6.21 -11.31
N THR A 146 15.83 -5.72 -10.54
CA THR A 146 15.74 -5.65 -9.08
C THR A 146 14.74 -4.60 -8.60
N ILE A 147 14.51 -3.54 -9.37
CA ILE A 147 13.48 -2.55 -9.08
C ILE A 147 12.07 -3.13 -9.17
N ARG A 148 11.89 -4.17 -9.99
CA ARG A 148 10.61 -4.87 -10.14
C ARG A 148 10.47 -5.97 -9.10
N SER A 149 11.53 -6.72 -8.87
CA SER A 149 11.48 -7.88 -7.99
C SER A 149 11.38 -7.52 -6.50
N VAL A 150 11.82 -6.32 -6.09
CA VAL A 150 11.79 -5.87 -4.70
C VAL A 150 10.39 -5.84 -4.10
N TYR A 151 9.37 -5.42 -4.87
CA TYR A 151 7.99 -5.36 -4.39
C TYR A 151 7.17 -6.60 -4.74
N HIS A 152 7.77 -7.65 -5.31
CA HIS A 152 7.01 -8.89 -5.57
C HIS A 152 6.75 -9.65 -4.26
N VAL A 153 5.55 -10.20 -4.11
CA VAL A 153 5.21 -11.08 -2.99
C VAL A 153 6.12 -12.31 -2.96
N ARG A 154 6.52 -12.71 -1.74
CA ARG A 154 7.33 -13.92 -1.50
C ARG A 154 6.54 -14.99 -0.76
N GLU A 155 6.83 -16.24 -1.07
CA GLU A 155 6.20 -17.41 -0.47
C GLU A 155 6.30 -17.41 1.05
N TYR A 156 7.48 -17.08 1.59
CA TYR A 156 7.67 -17.05 3.03
C TYR A 156 6.84 -15.94 3.73
N ASN A 157 6.53 -14.84 3.03
CA ASN A 157 5.61 -13.81 3.55
C ASN A 157 4.19 -14.36 3.65
N VAL A 158 3.74 -15.11 2.65
CA VAL A 158 2.44 -15.80 2.67
C VAL A 158 2.39 -16.82 3.81
N HIS A 159 3.43 -17.66 3.95
CA HIS A 159 3.49 -18.64 5.03
C HIS A 159 3.42 -18.00 6.42
N LYS A 160 4.11 -16.87 6.67
CA LYS A 160 3.99 -16.14 7.95
C LYS A 160 2.54 -15.84 8.30
N LEU A 161 1.76 -15.39 7.32
CA LEU A 161 0.35 -15.04 7.50
C LEU A 161 -0.55 -16.28 7.62
N MET A 162 -0.22 -17.38 6.95
CA MET A 162 -0.98 -18.64 7.05
C MET A 162 -0.88 -19.31 8.42
N HIS A 163 0.18 -19.06 9.18
CA HIS A 163 0.36 -19.61 10.53
C HIS A 163 -0.34 -18.79 11.63
N LEU A 164 -1.15 -17.78 11.26
CA LEU A 164 -1.92 -17.00 12.22
C LEU A 164 -3.13 -17.80 12.72
N GLU A 165 -3.11 -18.17 13.99
CA GLU A 165 -4.20 -18.95 14.61
C GLU A 165 -5.41 -18.08 15.00
N LYS A 166 -5.16 -16.82 15.33
CA LYS A 166 -6.20 -15.91 15.83
C LYS A 166 -6.85 -15.18 14.66
N LEU A 167 -8.17 -15.00 14.76
CA LEU A 167 -8.99 -14.31 13.76
C LEU A 167 -8.44 -12.93 13.40
N ILE A 168 -8.58 -12.60 12.12
CA ILE A 168 -8.22 -11.30 11.52
C ILE A 168 -9.52 -10.63 11.09
N ASP A 169 -9.66 -9.35 11.42
CA ASP A 169 -10.86 -8.59 11.09
C ASP A 169 -10.77 -7.97 9.69
N ILE A 170 -9.57 -7.50 9.30
CA ILE A 170 -9.32 -6.86 8.00
C ILE A 170 -8.03 -7.42 7.41
N PHE A 171 -8.07 -7.80 6.13
CA PHE A 171 -6.90 -8.20 5.36
C PHE A 171 -6.71 -7.26 4.17
N LEU A 172 -5.51 -6.71 4.02
CA LEU A 172 -5.14 -5.82 2.92
C LEU A 172 -4.19 -6.53 1.94
N SER A 173 -4.50 -6.46 0.65
CA SER A 173 -3.58 -6.80 -0.44
C SER A 173 -3.68 -5.76 -1.55
N HIS A 174 -2.58 -5.55 -2.27
CA HIS A 174 -2.59 -4.66 -3.42
C HIS A 174 -3.26 -5.31 -4.63
N ASP A 175 -2.74 -6.47 -5.03
CA ASP A 175 -3.40 -7.31 -6.02
C ASP A 175 -4.70 -7.89 -5.46
N TRP A 176 -5.65 -8.10 -6.37
CA TRP A 176 -6.89 -8.77 -6.05
C TRP A 176 -6.63 -10.25 -5.74
N PRO A 177 -7.28 -10.81 -4.72
CA PRO A 177 -7.29 -12.25 -4.52
C PRO A 177 -7.78 -12.97 -5.78
N LEU A 178 -7.12 -14.07 -6.11
CA LEU A 178 -7.48 -14.88 -7.26
C LEU A 178 -8.97 -15.27 -7.20
N SER A 179 -9.67 -15.16 -8.33
CA SER A 179 -11.10 -15.48 -8.45
C SER A 179 -12.07 -14.63 -7.63
N ILE A 180 -11.64 -13.53 -6.99
CA ILE A 180 -12.57 -12.67 -6.24
C ILE A 180 -13.69 -12.09 -7.13
N THR A 181 -13.42 -11.93 -8.42
CA THR A 181 -14.38 -11.45 -9.42
C THR A 181 -15.56 -12.38 -9.62
N ASP A 182 -15.40 -13.67 -9.31
CA ASP A 182 -16.44 -14.69 -9.46
C ASP A 182 -17.56 -14.50 -8.42
N TYR A 183 -17.28 -13.72 -7.37
CA TYR A 183 -18.20 -13.40 -6.27
C TYR A 183 -18.84 -12.00 -6.40
N GLY A 184 -18.66 -11.33 -7.55
CA GLY A 184 -19.24 -10.02 -7.84
C GLY A 184 -20.05 -9.99 -9.14
N ASN A 185 -20.43 -8.80 -9.58
CA ASN A 185 -21.08 -8.62 -10.89
C ASN A 185 -20.03 -8.65 -12.01
N TRP A 186 -19.58 -9.86 -12.35
CA TRP A 186 -18.60 -10.11 -13.41
C TRP A 186 -19.00 -9.48 -14.75
N GLN A 187 -20.27 -9.61 -15.12
CA GLN A 187 -20.79 -9.10 -16.39
C GLN A 187 -20.62 -7.58 -16.50
N GLN A 188 -20.91 -6.85 -15.43
CA GLN A 188 -20.70 -5.40 -15.37
C GLN A 188 -19.21 -5.04 -15.43
N LEU A 189 -18.37 -5.75 -14.69
CA LEU A 189 -16.92 -5.52 -14.67
C LEU A 189 -16.32 -5.62 -16.08
N VAL A 190 -16.62 -6.69 -16.81
CA VAL A 190 -16.07 -6.92 -18.16
C VAL A 190 -16.67 -6.01 -19.24
N CYS A 191 -17.81 -5.38 -18.97
CA CYS A 191 -18.35 -4.31 -19.81
C CYS A 191 -17.54 -3.01 -19.64
N CYS A 192 -17.19 -2.66 -18.40
CA CYS A 192 -16.40 -1.47 -18.10
C CYS A 192 -14.91 -1.64 -18.42
N LYS A 193 -14.35 -2.83 -18.16
CA LYS A 193 -12.93 -3.15 -18.31
C LYS A 193 -12.76 -4.32 -19.27
N LYS A 194 -12.84 -4.00 -20.57
CA LYS A 194 -12.83 -4.99 -21.67
C LYS A 194 -11.60 -5.92 -21.65
N THR A 195 -10.47 -5.48 -21.11
CA THR A 195 -9.24 -6.27 -20.99
C THR A 195 -9.37 -7.50 -20.07
N PHE A 196 -10.42 -7.57 -19.24
CA PHE A 196 -10.71 -8.76 -18.43
C PHE A 196 -11.55 -9.81 -19.18
N ARG A 197 -12.08 -9.51 -20.36
CA ARG A 197 -12.67 -10.54 -21.23
C ARG A 197 -11.54 -11.43 -21.73
N ARG A 198 -11.48 -12.65 -21.21
CA ARG A 198 -10.65 -13.72 -21.77
C ARG A 198 -11.23 -14.21 -23.09
#